data_AF-A0A7C2MQA6-F1
#
_entry.id   AF-A0A7C2MQA6-F1
#
_cell.length_a   1.000
_cell.length_b   1.000
_cell.length_c   1.000
_cell.angle_alpha   90.00
_cell.angle_beta   90.00
_cell.angle_gamma   90.00
#
_symmetry.space_group_name_H-M   'P 1'
#
loop_
_entity.id
_entity.type
_entity.pdbx_description
1 polymer ?
#
loop_
_entity_poly.entity_id
_entity_poly.type
_entity_poly.pdbx_seq_one_letter_code
_entity_poly.pdbx_strand_id
1 'polypeptide(L)'
;MPLEELMEEHRVIMRGLQALLAGSIASYMLEKPRTIEEILPLYMEFKNIFIDSCHHAKEEKILEFLLRSGHKIISMDLDRKHEKIWGAFKIAMASYIAGERGKDLASRVSRYYMLMNNLMEREDSLLIPEILTIIRMAGVEDTLRHGVHEKMIELVIEIENLAREYLAKEESIVLPVIKIEPYKRHEVIRNTIRDMISEGYYRLIIVNDHEPVQLYYELSSTNPCFDREQYFSSEISKRVWVALIPLRRKCK
;
A
#
# COMPACT_ATOMS: atom_id res chain seq x y z
N MET A 1 -19.80 15.78 -3.39
CA MET A 1 -19.00 16.79 -4.12
C MET A 1 -17.90 16.03 -4.85
N PRO A 2 -17.70 16.18 -6.18
CA PRO A 2 -16.89 15.22 -6.95
C PRO A 2 -15.39 15.11 -6.59
N LEU A 3 -14.81 16.05 -5.82
CA LEU A 3 -13.49 15.87 -5.19
C LEU A 3 -13.48 14.99 -3.93
N GLU A 4 -14.60 14.86 -3.20
CA GLU A 4 -14.74 13.86 -2.13
C GLU A 4 -14.75 12.44 -2.71
N GLU A 5 -15.29 12.29 -3.93
CA GLU A 5 -15.28 11.04 -4.66
C GLU A 5 -13.85 10.64 -5.04
N LEU A 6 -13.00 11.59 -5.46
CA LEU A 6 -11.58 11.33 -5.74
C LEU A 6 -10.83 10.84 -4.49
N MET A 7 -11.08 11.45 -3.33
CA MET A 7 -10.51 10.99 -2.05
C MET A 7 -11.02 9.61 -1.64
N GLU A 8 -12.28 9.28 -1.94
CA GLU A 8 -12.81 7.94 -1.72
C GLU A 8 -12.16 6.91 -2.66
N GLU A 9 -11.94 7.28 -3.93
CA GLU A 9 -11.17 6.44 -4.87
C GLU A 9 -9.75 6.20 -4.35
N HIS A 10 -9.05 7.21 -3.83
CA HIS A 10 -7.74 7.04 -3.19
C HIS A 10 -7.78 6.02 -2.06
N ARG A 11 -8.83 6.02 -1.22
CA ARG A 11 -8.99 5.02 -0.15
C ARG A 11 -9.13 3.61 -0.71
N VAL A 12 -9.95 3.43 -1.75
CA VAL A 12 -10.14 2.13 -2.42
C VAL A 12 -8.84 1.66 -3.09
N ILE A 13 -8.11 2.55 -3.74
CA ILE A 13 -6.80 2.27 -4.36
C ILE A 13 -5.79 1.83 -3.29
N MET A 14 -5.71 2.57 -2.19
CA MET A 14 -4.79 2.25 -1.09
C MET A 14 -5.09 0.90 -0.45
N ARG A 15 -6.36 0.52 -0.32
CA ARG A 15 -6.77 -0.80 0.18
C ARG A 15 -6.25 -1.94 -0.72
N GLY A 16 -6.52 -1.87 -2.02
CA GLY A 16 -6.03 -2.88 -2.97
C GLY A 16 -4.49 -2.94 -3.00
N LEU A 17 -3.84 -1.78 -2.91
CA LEU A 17 -2.39 -1.65 -2.94
C LEU A 17 -1.72 -2.19 -1.65
N GLN A 18 -2.37 -2.02 -0.49
CA GLN A 18 -1.94 -2.62 0.78
C GLN A 18 -2.03 -4.14 0.73
N ALA A 19 -3.11 -4.69 0.17
CA ALA A 19 -3.26 -6.14 0.01
C ALA A 19 -2.22 -6.70 -0.99
N LEU A 20 -1.94 -6.00 -2.09
CA LEU A 20 -0.86 -6.36 -3.02
C LEU A 20 0.51 -6.36 -2.32
N LEU A 21 0.81 -5.31 -1.55
CA LEU A 21 2.05 -5.24 -0.77
C LEU A 21 2.12 -6.42 0.19
N ALA A 22 1.09 -6.64 1.00
CA ALA A 22 1.03 -7.72 1.97
C ALA A 22 1.25 -9.09 1.31
N GLY A 23 0.59 -9.35 0.18
CA GLY A 23 0.78 -10.58 -0.58
C GLY A 23 2.19 -10.77 -1.09
N SER A 24 2.83 -9.71 -1.61
CA SER A 24 4.22 -9.78 -2.10
C SER A 24 5.23 -9.98 -0.97
N ILE A 25 5.01 -9.33 0.18
CA ILE A 25 5.85 -9.48 1.37
C ILE A 25 5.68 -10.88 1.96
N ALA A 26 4.45 -11.39 2.05
CA ALA A 26 4.18 -12.75 2.51
C ALA A 26 4.82 -13.79 1.60
N SER A 27 4.73 -13.60 0.28
CA SER A 27 5.38 -14.46 -0.71
C SER A 27 6.89 -14.58 -0.47
N TYR A 28 7.55 -13.47 -0.16
CA TYR A 28 8.97 -13.46 0.16
C TYR A 28 9.29 -14.00 1.56
N MET A 29 8.67 -13.45 2.60
CA MET A 29 9.05 -13.68 4.00
C MET A 29 8.58 -15.03 4.54
N LEU A 30 7.53 -15.61 3.95
CA LEU A 30 6.96 -16.91 4.35
C LEU A 30 7.23 -17.99 3.29
N GLU A 31 7.90 -17.66 2.19
CA GLU A 31 8.16 -18.55 1.05
C GLU A 31 6.85 -19.15 0.48
N LYS A 32 5.80 -18.32 0.37
CA LYS A 32 4.47 -18.71 -0.13
C LYS A 32 4.13 -17.99 -1.44
N PRO A 33 4.67 -18.44 -2.59
CA PRO A 33 4.46 -17.77 -3.87
C PRO A 33 2.99 -17.70 -4.29
N ARG A 34 2.19 -18.70 -3.88
CA ARG A 34 0.77 -18.78 -4.21
C ARG A 34 -0.02 -17.54 -3.78
N THR A 35 0.38 -16.90 -2.67
CA THR A 35 -0.28 -15.69 -2.17
C THR A 35 -0.26 -14.57 -3.21
N ILE A 36 0.91 -14.30 -3.80
CA ILE A 36 1.01 -13.23 -4.81
C ILE A 36 0.48 -13.65 -6.18
N GLU A 37 0.52 -14.95 -6.50
CA GLU A 37 0.01 -15.50 -7.76
C GLU A 37 -1.50 -15.37 -7.92
N GLU A 38 -2.25 -15.43 -6.82
CA GLU A 38 -3.71 -15.24 -6.83
C GLU A 38 -4.09 -13.75 -6.66
N ILE A 39 -3.34 -12.98 -5.86
CA ILE A 39 -3.62 -11.56 -5.59
C ILE A 39 -3.31 -10.68 -6.81
N LEU A 40 -2.17 -10.89 -7.46
CA LEU A 40 -1.68 -9.95 -8.47
C LEU A 40 -2.60 -9.85 -9.71
N PRO A 41 -3.12 -10.96 -10.28
CA PRO A 41 -4.04 -10.88 -11.42
C PRO A 41 -5.29 -10.05 -11.13
N LEU A 42 -5.88 -10.22 -9.95
CA LEU A 42 -7.05 -9.44 -9.51
C LEU A 42 -6.69 -7.96 -9.33
N TYR A 43 -5.52 -7.67 -8.74
CA TYR A 43 -5.03 -6.29 -8.66
C TYR A 43 -4.80 -5.67 -10.04
N MET A 44 -4.33 -6.44 -11.02
CA MET A 44 -4.17 -5.97 -12.40
C MET A 44 -5.51 -5.62 -13.04
N GLU A 45 -6.56 -6.44 -12.84
CA GLU A 45 -7.91 -6.11 -13.29
C GLU A 45 -8.40 -4.82 -12.63
N PHE A 46 -8.30 -4.73 -11.30
CA PHE A 46 -8.66 -3.53 -10.54
C PHE A 46 -7.91 -2.29 -11.05
N LYS A 47 -6.60 -2.37 -11.23
CA LYS A 47 -5.79 -1.25 -11.74
C LYS A 47 -6.23 -0.83 -13.14
N ASN A 48 -6.38 -1.76 -14.07
CA ASN A 48 -6.68 -1.43 -15.46
C ASN A 48 -8.06 -0.78 -15.61
N ILE A 49 -9.04 -1.23 -14.83
CA ILE A 49 -10.41 -0.73 -14.91
C ILE A 49 -10.58 0.52 -14.03
N PHE A 50 -10.23 0.44 -12.76
CA PHE A 50 -10.51 1.50 -11.79
C PHE A 50 -9.45 2.60 -11.84
N ILE A 51 -8.17 2.26 -11.72
CA ILE A 51 -7.10 3.26 -11.63
C ILE A 51 -6.89 3.93 -13.01
N ASP A 52 -6.63 3.12 -14.04
CA ASP A 52 -6.24 3.65 -15.34
C ASP A 52 -7.42 4.27 -16.11
N SER A 53 -8.59 3.64 -16.05
CA SER A 53 -9.72 4.06 -16.90
C SER A 53 -10.72 5.00 -16.20
N CYS A 54 -10.86 4.94 -14.87
CA CYS A 54 -11.82 5.76 -14.12
C CYS A 54 -11.12 6.92 -13.39
N HIS A 55 -10.21 6.56 -12.47
CA HIS A 55 -9.54 7.50 -11.58
C HIS A 55 -8.66 8.49 -12.36
N HIS A 56 -7.70 8.00 -13.16
CA HIS A 56 -6.83 8.88 -13.96
C HIS A 56 -7.61 9.74 -14.97
N ALA A 57 -8.76 9.27 -15.49
CA ALA A 57 -9.58 10.08 -16.39
C ALA A 57 -10.23 11.30 -15.68
N LYS A 58 -10.45 11.21 -14.37
CA LYS A 58 -10.87 12.36 -13.54
C LYS A 58 -9.69 13.30 -13.29
N GLU A 59 -8.53 12.76 -12.98
CA GLU A 59 -7.30 13.54 -12.79
C GLU A 59 -6.86 14.27 -14.07
N GLU A 60 -7.01 13.65 -15.25
CA GLU A 60 -6.71 14.27 -16.53
C GLU A 60 -7.56 15.52 -16.77
N LYS A 61 -8.85 15.50 -16.40
CA LYS A 61 -9.72 16.69 -16.48
C LYS A 61 -9.27 17.79 -15.53
N ILE A 62 -8.80 17.42 -14.34
CA ILE A 62 -8.21 18.37 -13.38
C ILE A 62 -6.93 18.99 -13.97
N LEU A 63 -6.06 18.16 -14.56
CA LEU A 63 -4.85 18.60 -15.23
C LEU A 63 -5.15 19.58 -16.38
N GLU A 64 -6.11 19.26 -17.25
CA GLU A 64 -6.57 20.14 -18.32
C GLU A 64 -7.07 21.48 -17.78
N PHE A 65 -7.86 21.45 -16.70
CA PHE A 65 -8.37 22.66 -16.05
C PHE A 65 -7.23 23.52 -15.49
N LEU A 66 -6.27 22.91 -14.79
CA LEU A 66 -5.10 23.60 -14.25
C LEU A 66 -4.25 24.25 -15.36
N LEU A 67 -4.03 23.53 -16.47
CA LEU A 67 -3.31 24.04 -17.63
C LEU A 67 -4.00 25.27 -18.23
N ARG A 68 -5.32 25.21 -18.43
CA ARG A 68 -6.12 26.33 -18.95
C ARG A 68 -6.15 27.53 -18.00
N SER A 69 -6.10 27.26 -16.69
CA SER A 69 -6.09 28.29 -15.64
C SER A 69 -4.71 28.87 -15.35
N GLY A 70 -3.66 28.45 -16.08
CA GLY A 70 -2.30 28.98 -15.95
C GLY A 70 -1.41 28.28 -14.92
N HIS A 71 -1.88 27.21 -14.27
CA HIS A 71 -1.16 26.46 -13.22
C HIS A 71 -0.27 25.34 -13.80
N LYS A 72 0.55 25.67 -14.81
CA LYS A 72 1.36 24.69 -15.57
C LYS A 72 2.35 23.89 -14.72
N ILE A 73 2.97 24.52 -13.72
CA ILE A 73 3.97 23.88 -12.85
C ILE A 73 3.35 22.72 -12.07
N ILE A 74 2.13 22.90 -11.57
CA ILE A 74 1.41 21.89 -10.79
C ILE A 74 1.06 20.70 -11.70
N SER A 75 0.53 20.97 -12.89
CA SER A 75 0.21 19.93 -13.88
C SER A 75 1.45 19.11 -14.29
N MET A 76 2.55 19.77 -14.65
CA MET A 76 3.78 19.08 -15.05
C MET A 76 4.38 18.19 -13.95
N ASP A 77 4.30 18.61 -12.68
CA ASP A 77 4.80 17.79 -11.58
C ASP A 77 3.94 16.55 -11.34
N LEU A 78 2.61 16.66 -11.50
CA LEU A 78 1.67 15.55 -11.38
C LEU A 78 1.89 14.52 -12.51
N ASP A 79 1.95 14.97 -13.77
CA ASP A 79 2.24 14.10 -14.93
C ASP A 79 3.53 13.29 -14.76
N ARG A 80 4.60 13.97 -14.32
CA ARG A 80 5.90 13.32 -14.08
C ARG A 80 5.84 12.26 -12.98
N LYS A 81 4.96 12.40 -11.99
CA LYS A 81 4.78 11.39 -10.94
C LYS A 81 4.00 10.19 -11.44
N HIS A 82 2.94 10.41 -12.21
CA HIS A 82 2.23 9.32 -12.88
C HIS A 82 3.15 8.49 -13.76
N GLU A 83 4.02 9.13 -14.55
CA GLU A 83 5.01 8.44 -15.37
C GLU A 83 5.95 7.55 -14.53
N LYS A 84 6.45 8.07 -13.39
CA LYS A 84 7.30 7.31 -12.47
C LYS A 84 6.59 6.11 -11.85
N ILE A 85 5.33 6.30 -11.45
CA ILE A 85 4.49 5.25 -10.87
C ILE A 85 4.24 4.15 -11.90
N TRP A 86 3.87 4.53 -13.12
CA TRP A 86 3.64 3.60 -14.22
C TRP A 86 4.90 2.81 -14.57
N GLY A 87 6.05 3.48 -14.62
CA GLY A 87 7.35 2.83 -14.80
C GLY A 87 7.65 1.81 -13.69
N ALA A 88 7.40 2.16 -12.42
CA ALA A 88 7.60 1.24 -11.30
C ALA A 88 6.68 0.02 -11.37
N PHE A 89 5.42 0.22 -11.72
CA PHE A 89 4.46 -0.88 -11.91
C PHE A 89 4.89 -1.81 -13.05
N LYS A 90 5.26 -1.26 -14.21
CA LYS A 90 5.77 -2.04 -15.35
C LYS A 90 6.97 -2.89 -14.98
N ILE A 91 7.90 -2.33 -14.22
CA ILE A 91 9.08 -3.04 -13.73
C ILE A 91 8.69 -4.19 -12.79
N ALA A 92 7.73 -3.97 -11.87
CA ALA A 92 7.21 -5.04 -11.01
C ALA A 92 6.54 -6.15 -11.83
N MET A 93 5.75 -5.79 -12.85
CA MET A 93 5.04 -6.76 -13.69
C MET A 93 6.00 -7.57 -14.56
N ALA A 94 7.01 -6.93 -15.15
CA ALA A 94 8.05 -7.62 -15.91
C ALA A 94 8.77 -8.67 -15.05
N SER A 95 9.06 -8.34 -13.79
CA SER A 95 9.66 -9.27 -12.82
C SER A 95 8.74 -10.46 -12.56
N TYR A 96 7.45 -10.20 -12.30
CA TYR A 96 6.47 -11.25 -12.07
C TYR A 96 6.31 -12.18 -13.28
N ILE A 97 6.22 -11.62 -14.49
CA ILE A 97 6.12 -12.37 -15.74
C ILE A 97 7.37 -13.23 -15.98
N ALA A 98 8.54 -12.74 -15.58
CA ALA A 98 9.80 -13.50 -15.63
C ALA A 98 9.89 -14.64 -14.59
N GLY A 99 8.87 -14.81 -13.72
CA GLY A 99 8.80 -15.88 -12.73
C GLY A 99 9.24 -15.47 -11.32
N GLU A 100 9.59 -14.20 -11.10
CA GLU A 100 10.01 -13.74 -9.76
C GLU A 100 8.82 -13.76 -8.78
N ARG A 101 9.02 -14.36 -7.61
CA ARG A 101 8.04 -14.39 -6.50
C ARG A 101 8.65 -13.99 -5.15
N GLY A 102 9.97 -13.94 -5.07
CA GLY A 102 10.69 -13.69 -3.82
C GLY A 102 11.02 -12.21 -3.59
N LYS A 103 12.22 -11.98 -3.04
CA LYS A 103 12.71 -10.67 -2.61
C LYS A 103 12.57 -9.58 -3.67
N ASP A 104 12.91 -9.89 -4.92
CA ASP A 104 12.93 -8.92 -6.02
C ASP A 104 11.54 -8.42 -6.37
N LEU A 105 10.54 -9.30 -6.42
CA LEU A 105 9.16 -8.89 -6.63
C LEU A 105 8.67 -8.04 -5.45
N ALA A 106 8.90 -8.49 -4.22
CA ALA A 106 8.54 -7.76 -3.00
C ALA A 106 9.17 -6.35 -2.97
N SER A 107 10.43 -6.21 -3.40
CA SER A 107 11.11 -4.93 -3.55
C SER A 107 10.42 -3.99 -4.54
N ARG A 108 10.09 -4.51 -5.74
CA ARG A 108 9.47 -3.72 -6.82
C ARG A 108 8.05 -3.31 -6.46
N VAL A 109 7.27 -4.21 -5.87
CA VAL A 109 5.93 -3.91 -5.34
C VAL A 109 6.01 -2.86 -4.22
N SER A 110 6.97 -2.98 -3.31
CA SER A 110 7.17 -1.98 -2.24
C SER A 110 7.52 -0.59 -2.80
N ARG A 111 8.35 -0.53 -3.85
CA ARG A 111 8.67 0.73 -4.52
C ARG A 111 7.43 1.34 -5.20
N TYR A 112 6.64 0.51 -5.88
CA TYR A 112 5.37 0.95 -6.48
C TYR A 112 4.40 1.46 -5.40
N TYR A 113 4.25 0.73 -4.29
CA TYR A 113 3.46 1.12 -3.12
C TYR A 113 3.87 2.51 -2.60
N MET A 114 5.16 2.73 -2.38
CA MET A 114 5.65 4.00 -1.86
C MET A 114 5.38 5.17 -2.80
N LEU A 115 5.55 4.97 -4.12
CA LEU A 115 5.31 6.04 -5.09
C LEU A 115 3.83 6.42 -5.15
N MET A 116 2.93 5.44 -5.20
CA MET A 116 1.49 5.63 -5.15
C MET A 116 1.05 6.35 -3.87
N ASN A 117 1.49 5.85 -2.71
CA ASN A 117 1.11 6.44 -1.43
C ASN A 117 1.61 7.89 -1.28
N ASN A 118 2.85 8.18 -1.69
CA ASN A 118 3.39 9.55 -1.68
C ASN A 118 2.65 10.50 -2.63
N LEU A 119 2.10 9.98 -3.73
CA LEU A 119 1.31 10.77 -4.66
C LEU A 119 -0.04 11.12 -4.03
N MET A 120 -0.82 10.11 -3.64
CA MET A 120 -2.14 10.29 -3.04
C MET A 120 -2.09 11.15 -1.77
N GLU A 121 -1.10 10.93 -0.89
CA GLU A 121 -0.92 11.76 0.31
C GLU A 121 -0.73 13.24 -0.05
N ARG A 122 0.02 13.54 -1.11
CA ARG A 122 0.22 14.92 -1.57
C ARG A 122 -1.02 15.47 -2.25
N GLU A 123 -1.72 14.67 -3.03
CA GLU A 123 -2.97 15.07 -3.65
C GLU A 123 -4.00 15.43 -2.61
N ASP A 124 -4.27 14.54 -1.67
CA ASP A 124 -5.24 14.72 -0.60
C ASP A 124 -4.92 15.92 0.29
N SER A 125 -3.66 16.07 0.70
CA SER A 125 -3.27 17.09 1.68
C SER A 125 -2.97 18.46 1.08
N LEU A 126 -2.55 18.53 -0.18
CA LEU A 126 -2.10 19.78 -0.81
C LEU A 126 -2.84 20.10 -2.10
N LEU A 127 -2.83 19.20 -3.09
CA LEU A 127 -3.29 19.55 -4.44
C LEU A 127 -4.82 19.68 -4.53
N ILE A 128 -5.56 18.71 -3.99
CA ILE A 128 -7.03 18.72 -3.99
C ILE A 128 -7.58 19.99 -3.29
N PRO A 129 -7.10 20.38 -2.09
CA PRO A 129 -7.48 21.65 -1.48
C PRO A 129 -7.17 22.90 -2.32
N GLU A 130 -6.01 22.92 -2.98
CA GLU A 130 -5.60 24.04 -3.85
C GLU A 130 -6.51 24.12 -5.09
N ILE A 131 -6.76 22.98 -5.76
CA ILE A 131 -7.67 22.84 -6.90
C ILE A 131 -9.08 23.28 -6.53
N LEU A 132 -9.59 22.85 -5.37
CA LEU A 132 -10.90 23.27 -4.85
C LEU A 132 -11.01 24.78 -4.72
N THR A 133 -9.94 25.43 -4.25
CA THR A 133 -9.91 26.90 -4.12
C THR A 133 -9.99 27.56 -5.50
N ILE A 134 -9.24 27.05 -6.48
CA ILE A 134 -9.24 27.58 -7.85
C ILE A 134 -10.62 27.39 -8.52
N ILE A 135 -11.22 26.20 -8.41
CA ILE A 135 -12.54 25.90 -8.99
C ILE A 135 -13.62 26.82 -8.40
N ARG A 136 -13.63 27.00 -7.07
CA ARG A 136 -14.57 27.90 -6.38
C ARG A 136 -14.43 29.34 -6.84
N MET A 137 -13.19 29.82 -7.02
CA MET A 137 -12.94 31.16 -7.54
C MET A 137 -13.40 31.34 -8.99
N ALA A 138 -13.35 30.27 -9.80
CA ALA A 138 -13.75 30.29 -11.19
C ALA A 138 -15.29 30.17 -11.41
N GLY A 139 -16.06 29.88 -10.36
CA GLY A 139 -17.52 29.70 -10.46
C GLY A 139 -17.96 28.50 -11.30
N VAL A 140 -17.09 27.50 -11.45
CA VAL A 140 -17.34 26.29 -12.25
C VAL A 140 -18.03 25.24 -11.39
N GLU A 141 -19.17 24.72 -11.84
CA GLU A 141 -19.80 23.56 -11.21
C GLU A 141 -18.99 22.28 -11.49
N ASP A 142 -18.79 21.50 -10.42
CA ASP A 142 -18.03 20.26 -10.47
C ASP A 142 -18.87 19.16 -11.15
N THR A 143 -18.40 18.66 -12.30
CA THR A 143 -19.12 17.72 -13.18
C THR A 143 -18.38 16.40 -13.39
N LEU A 144 -17.44 16.03 -12.51
CA LEU A 144 -16.78 14.73 -12.60
C LEU A 144 -17.83 13.60 -12.50
N ARG A 145 -17.76 12.64 -13.44
CA ARG A 145 -18.75 11.57 -13.60
C ARG A 145 -18.57 10.49 -12.53
N HIS A 146 -19.69 9.92 -12.11
CA HIS A 146 -19.75 8.77 -11.21
C HIS A 146 -19.32 7.50 -11.95
N GLY A 147 -18.34 6.78 -11.43
CA GLY A 147 -17.81 5.54 -12.00
C GLY A 147 -18.52 4.29 -11.48
N VAL A 148 -18.23 3.14 -12.11
CA VAL A 148 -18.68 1.80 -11.66
C VAL A 148 -17.87 1.38 -10.44
N HIS A 149 -18.23 1.90 -9.26
CA HIS A 149 -17.43 1.73 -8.05
C HIS A 149 -17.74 0.42 -7.32
N GLU A 150 -18.99 -0.04 -7.32
CA GLU A 150 -19.41 -1.19 -6.52
C GLU A 150 -18.64 -2.48 -6.89
N LYS A 151 -18.61 -2.85 -8.17
CA LYS A 151 -17.85 -4.03 -8.64
C LYS A 151 -16.35 -3.94 -8.34
N MET A 152 -15.77 -2.74 -8.42
CA MET A 152 -14.33 -2.56 -8.14
C MET A 152 -14.04 -2.57 -6.65
N ILE A 153 -14.96 -2.09 -5.81
CA ILE A 153 -14.88 -2.22 -4.35
C ILE A 153 -15.01 -3.69 -3.96
N GLU A 154 -15.93 -4.45 -4.56
CA GLU A 154 -16.05 -5.91 -4.35
C GLU A 154 -14.75 -6.63 -4.73
N LEU A 155 -14.14 -6.28 -5.87
CA LEU A 155 -12.86 -6.84 -6.28
C LEU A 155 -11.74 -6.51 -5.28
N VAL A 156 -11.69 -5.29 -4.73
CA VAL A 156 -10.73 -4.94 -3.68
C VAL A 156 -10.99 -5.74 -2.41
N ILE A 157 -12.25 -5.94 -2.02
CA ILE A 157 -12.60 -6.79 -0.87
C ILE A 157 -12.14 -8.23 -1.11
N GLU A 158 -12.29 -8.76 -2.33
CA GLU A 158 -11.80 -10.09 -2.70
C GLU A 158 -10.28 -10.19 -2.56
N ILE A 159 -9.54 -9.20 -3.08
CA ILE A 159 -8.08 -9.11 -2.97
C ILE A 159 -7.64 -9.08 -1.49
N GLU A 160 -8.32 -8.27 -0.66
CA GLU A 160 -8.05 -8.17 0.78
C GLU A 160 -8.33 -9.48 1.51
N ASN A 161 -9.45 -10.15 1.19
CA ASN A 161 -9.82 -11.42 1.79
C ASN A 161 -8.83 -12.51 1.43
N LEU A 162 -8.39 -12.59 0.17
CA LEU A 162 -7.35 -13.54 -0.24
C LEU A 162 -6.06 -13.31 0.56
N ALA A 163 -5.58 -12.06 0.65
CA ALA A 163 -4.40 -11.73 1.44
C ALA A 163 -4.57 -12.15 2.91
N ARG A 164 -5.72 -11.85 3.52
CA ARG A 164 -6.04 -12.21 4.90
C ARG A 164 -6.09 -13.72 5.11
N GLU A 165 -6.73 -14.46 4.22
CA GLU A 165 -6.85 -15.91 4.31
C GLU A 165 -5.49 -16.61 4.21
N TYR A 166 -4.63 -16.18 3.28
CA TYR A 166 -3.27 -16.70 3.17
C TYR A 166 -2.45 -16.44 4.43
N LEU A 167 -2.51 -15.21 4.94
CA LEU A 167 -1.82 -14.81 6.16
C LEU A 167 -2.35 -15.58 7.39
N ALA A 168 -3.66 -15.77 7.50
CA ALA A 168 -4.29 -16.55 8.57
C ALA A 168 -3.88 -18.03 8.55
N LYS A 169 -3.83 -18.66 7.37
CA LYS A 169 -3.32 -20.03 7.22
C LYS A 169 -1.88 -20.18 7.72
N GLU A 170 -1.08 -19.13 7.61
CA GLU A 170 0.31 -19.08 8.07
C GLU A 170 0.47 -18.47 9.48
N GLU A 171 -0.64 -18.27 10.21
CA GLU A 171 -0.66 -17.63 11.55
C GLU A 171 0.13 -16.30 11.57
N SER A 172 0.05 -15.57 10.46
CA SER A 172 0.87 -14.38 10.19
C SER A 172 0.02 -13.12 10.03
N ILE A 173 0.61 -11.96 10.32
CA ILE A 173 0.07 -10.62 9.99
C ILE A 173 1.16 -9.82 9.29
N VAL A 174 0.83 -9.10 8.22
CA VAL A 174 1.72 -8.10 7.62
C VAL A 174 1.25 -6.71 8.05
N LEU A 175 2.15 -5.92 8.64
CA LEU A 175 1.89 -4.58 9.14
C LEU A 175 2.84 -3.56 8.50
N PRO A 176 2.40 -2.82 7.47
CA PRO A 176 3.16 -1.71 6.94
C PRO A 176 3.16 -0.53 7.92
N VAL A 177 4.30 -0.26 8.55
CA VAL A 177 4.48 0.87 9.50
C VAL A 177 5.23 2.05 8.90
N ILE A 178 5.73 1.90 7.67
CA ILE A 178 6.53 2.89 6.92
C ILE A 178 5.89 4.30 6.86
N LYS A 179 4.56 4.39 6.93
CA LYS A 179 3.81 5.65 6.85
C LYS A 179 3.10 6.05 8.13
N ILE A 180 3.23 5.26 9.18
CA ILE A 180 2.75 5.63 10.51
C ILE A 180 3.74 6.65 11.07
N GLU A 181 3.25 7.72 11.73
CA GLU A 181 4.14 8.72 12.31
C GLU A 181 5.08 8.05 13.33
N PRO A 182 6.39 8.39 13.35
CA PRO A 182 7.37 7.68 14.17
C PRO A 182 6.97 7.49 15.63
N TYR A 183 6.33 8.50 16.24
CA TYR A 183 5.90 8.45 17.64
C TYR A 183 4.70 7.53 17.91
N LYS A 184 3.91 7.16 16.89
CA LYS A 184 2.77 6.23 17.00
C LYS A 184 3.16 4.78 16.69
N ARG A 185 4.28 4.54 15.99
CA ARG A 185 4.67 3.21 15.49
C ARG A 185 4.73 2.17 16.58
N HIS A 186 5.41 2.46 17.69
CA HIS A 186 5.54 1.53 18.82
C HIS A 186 4.19 1.15 19.42
N GLU A 187 3.27 2.09 19.53
CA GLU A 187 1.93 1.83 20.05
C GLU A 187 1.15 0.90 19.11
N VAL A 188 1.13 1.21 17.82
CA VAL A 188 0.46 0.38 16.81
C VAL A 188 1.02 -1.04 16.82
N ILE A 189 2.34 -1.19 16.79
CA ILE A 189 2.99 -2.52 16.80
C ILE A 189 2.63 -3.30 18.06
N ARG A 190 2.67 -2.66 19.24
CA ARG A 190 2.32 -3.33 20.51
C ARG A 190 0.86 -3.75 20.55
N ASN A 191 -0.05 -2.90 20.05
CA ASN A 191 -1.47 -3.23 19.97
C ASN A 191 -1.70 -4.40 19.01
N THR A 192 -1.09 -4.36 17.81
CA THR A 192 -1.15 -5.49 16.86
C THR A 192 -0.63 -6.78 17.48
N ILE A 193 0.49 -6.76 18.22
CA ILE A 193 1.00 -7.96 18.89
C ILE A 193 0.01 -8.49 19.94
N ARG A 194 -0.64 -7.61 20.70
CA ARG A 194 -1.65 -8.01 21.69
C ARG A 194 -2.84 -8.69 21.01
N ASP A 195 -3.34 -8.08 19.94
CA ASP A 195 -4.50 -8.58 19.18
C ASP A 195 -4.15 -9.92 18.51
N MET A 196 -2.97 -10.02 17.90
CA MET A 196 -2.42 -11.25 17.34
C MET A 196 -2.42 -12.41 18.33
N ILE A 197 -1.92 -12.19 19.54
CA ILE A 197 -1.87 -13.23 20.58
C ILE A 197 -3.29 -13.69 20.92
N SER A 198 -4.23 -12.76 21.05
CA SER A 198 -5.64 -13.07 21.36
C SER A 198 -6.34 -13.87 20.25
N GLU A 199 -5.97 -13.61 18.99
CA GLU A 199 -6.54 -14.27 17.81
C GLU A 199 -5.77 -15.53 17.38
N GLY A 200 -4.64 -15.84 18.03
CA GLY A 200 -3.85 -17.04 17.75
C GLY A 200 -2.87 -16.91 16.59
N TYR A 201 -2.45 -15.70 16.24
CA TYR A 201 -1.37 -15.44 15.30
C TYR A 201 -0.01 -15.39 16.01
N TYR A 202 1.04 -15.89 15.36
CA TYR A 202 2.37 -16.03 15.95
C TYR A 202 3.49 -15.41 15.12
N ARG A 203 3.21 -14.80 13.97
CA ARG A 203 4.24 -14.17 13.12
C ARG A 203 3.80 -12.77 12.70
N LEU A 204 4.49 -11.74 13.18
CA LEU A 204 4.27 -10.37 12.72
C LEU A 204 5.33 -10.04 11.69
N ILE A 205 4.94 -9.62 10.50
CA ILE A 205 5.84 -9.12 9.47
C ILE A 205 5.66 -7.61 9.38
N ILE A 206 6.65 -6.84 9.82
CA ILE A 206 6.61 -5.39 9.70
C ILE A 206 7.28 -4.94 8.40
N VAL A 207 6.71 -3.91 7.75
CA VAL A 207 7.34 -3.19 6.63
C VAL A 207 7.68 -1.77 7.10
N ASN A 208 8.97 -1.45 7.19
CA ASN A 208 9.49 -0.25 7.85
C ASN A 208 10.42 0.55 6.94
N ASP A 209 10.63 1.85 7.22
CA ASP A 209 11.56 2.71 6.47
C ASP A 209 13.03 2.62 6.92
N HIS A 210 13.31 1.91 8.00
CA HIS A 210 14.64 1.70 8.56
C HIS A 210 14.78 0.29 9.13
N GLU A 211 16.02 -0.10 9.40
CA GLU A 211 16.34 -1.40 9.98
C GLU A 211 15.65 -1.55 11.35
N PRO A 212 14.78 -2.56 11.53
CA PRO A 212 13.97 -2.68 12.75
C PRO A 212 14.66 -3.42 13.89
N VAL A 213 15.98 -3.65 13.82
CA VAL A 213 16.73 -4.42 14.83
C VAL A 213 16.60 -3.79 16.23
N GLN A 214 16.73 -2.46 16.34
CA GLN A 214 16.59 -1.78 17.63
C GLN A 214 15.17 -1.96 18.20
N LEU A 215 14.15 -1.75 17.37
CA LEU A 215 12.74 -1.97 17.71
C LEU A 215 12.50 -3.42 18.19
N TYR A 216 13.08 -4.41 17.51
CA TYR A 216 12.97 -5.82 17.92
C TYR A 216 13.57 -6.06 19.31
N TYR A 217 14.75 -5.52 19.60
CA TYR A 217 15.38 -5.66 20.92
C TYR A 217 14.57 -4.95 22.02
N GLU A 218 14.04 -3.77 21.74
CA GLU A 218 13.16 -3.05 22.65
C GLU A 218 11.90 -3.89 22.98
N LEU A 219 11.21 -4.40 21.96
CA LEU A 219 10.01 -5.20 22.15
C LEU A 219 10.30 -6.51 22.90
N SER A 220 11.33 -7.25 22.49
CA SER A 220 11.70 -8.53 23.11
C SER A 220 12.24 -8.41 24.53
N SER A 221 12.76 -7.24 24.93
CA SER A 221 13.16 -6.99 26.32
C SER A 221 11.97 -6.96 27.29
N THR A 222 10.79 -6.64 26.79
CA THR A 222 9.56 -6.46 27.59
C THR A 222 8.59 -7.62 27.49
N ASN A 223 8.85 -8.59 26.60
CA ASN A 223 7.94 -9.70 26.36
C ASN A 223 8.71 -11.01 26.09
N PRO A 224 8.60 -12.02 26.97
CA PRO A 224 9.32 -13.29 26.84
C PRO A 224 8.81 -14.18 25.69
N CYS A 225 7.74 -13.76 25.01
CA CYS A 225 7.14 -14.51 23.91
C CYS A 225 7.91 -14.43 22.61
N PHE A 226 8.86 -13.52 22.47
CA PHE A 226 9.61 -13.37 21.24
C PHE A 226 10.56 -14.55 21.03
N ASP A 227 10.54 -15.12 19.83
CA ASP A 227 11.46 -16.19 19.44
C ASP A 227 12.68 -15.62 18.70
N ARG A 228 13.76 -15.39 19.44
CA ARG A 228 15.00 -14.82 18.89
C ARG A 228 15.64 -15.67 17.80
N GLU A 229 15.45 -16.97 17.82
CA GLU A 229 16.09 -17.87 16.85
C GLU A 229 15.42 -17.79 15.47
N GLN A 230 14.17 -17.36 15.42
CA GLN A 230 13.38 -17.25 14.20
C GLN A 230 13.24 -15.81 13.70
N TYR A 231 13.81 -14.82 14.40
CA TYR A 231 13.77 -13.43 13.95
C TYR A 231 14.59 -13.28 12.65
N PHE A 232 14.00 -12.62 11.67
CA PHE A 232 14.65 -12.37 10.39
C PHE A 232 14.30 -10.97 9.89
N SER A 233 15.28 -10.23 9.37
CA SER A 233 15.06 -8.95 8.71
C SER A 233 15.87 -8.81 7.44
N SER A 234 15.33 -8.09 6.46
CA SER A 234 16.01 -7.83 5.19
C SER A 234 15.68 -6.44 4.66
N GLU A 235 16.69 -5.71 4.18
CA GLU A 235 16.46 -4.57 3.30
C GLU A 235 16.04 -5.10 1.93
N ILE A 236 14.83 -4.78 1.51
CA ILE A 236 14.29 -5.20 0.21
C ILE A 236 14.39 -4.10 -0.82
N SER A 237 14.35 -2.83 -0.41
CA SER A 237 14.57 -1.68 -1.28
C SER A 237 15.24 -0.57 -0.49
N LYS A 238 15.74 0.47 -1.18
CA LYS A 238 16.38 1.60 -0.52
C LYS A 238 15.41 2.22 0.49
N ARG A 239 15.75 2.14 1.78
CA ARG A 239 14.88 2.57 2.90
C ARG A 239 13.55 1.81 2.99
N VAL A 240 13.54 0.53 2.61
CA VAL A 240 12.42 -0.37 2.86
C VAL A 240 12.98 -1.66 3.43
N TRP A 241 12.66 -1.87 4.70
CA TRP A 241 13.01 -3.06 5.46
C TRP A 241 11.77 -3.87 5.76
N VAL A 242 11.93 -5.18 5.72
CA VAL A 242 10.93 -6.12 6.24
C VAL A 242 11.54 -6.91 7.38
N ALA A 243 10.75 -7.19 8.40
CA ALA A 243 11.16 -8.08 9.48
C ALA A 243 10.05 -9.00 9.92
N LEU A 244 10.37 -10.29 10.01
CA LEU A 244 9.55 -11.32 10.62
C LEU A 244 9.90 -11.38 12.10
N ILE A 245 8.91 -11.06 12.92
CA ILE A 245 8.92 -11.06 14.37
C ILE A 245 8.08 -12.25 14.83
N PRO A 246 8.72 -13.37 15.19
CA PRO A 246 8.03 -14.58 15.62
C PRO A 246 7.69 -14.53 17.12
N LEU A 247 6.54 -15.10 17.47
CA LEU A 247 6.09 -15.34 18.82
C LEU A 247 6.07 -16.85 19.09
N ARG A 248 6.41 -17.24 20.32
CA ARG A 248 6.34 -18.62 20.80
C ARG A 248 4.88 -19.04 20.92
N ARG A 249 4.52 -20.20 20.36
CA ARG A 249 3.14 -20.74 20.42
C ARG A 249 2.56 -20.94 21.83
N LYS A 250 3.42 -21.01 22.85
CA LYS A 250 3.01 -21.18 24.26
C LYS A 250 2.56 -19.87 24.93
N CYS A 251 2.47 -18.77 24.18
CA CYS A 251 2.16 -17.44 24.68
C CYS A 251 0.68 -17.07 24.73
N LYS A 252 -0.20 -18.06 24.95
CA LYS A 252 -1.62 -17.82 25.23
C LYS A 252 -1.82 -17.45 26.69
#